data_AF-A0A1F5H7J5-F1
#
_entry.id   AF-A0A1F5H7J5-F1
#
_cell.length_a   1.000
_cell.length_b   1.000
_cell.length_c   1.000
_cell.angle_alpha   90.00
_cell.angle_beta   90.00
_cell.angle_gamma   90.00
#
_symmetry.space_group_name_H-M   'P 1'
#
loop_
_entity.id
_entity.type
_entity.pdbx_description
1 polymer ?
#
loop_
_entity_poly.entity_id
_entity_poly.type
_entity_poly.pdbx_seq_one_letter_code
_entity_poly.pdbx_strand_id
1 'polypeptide(L)'
;MAAFLIILTGLAVGLISPVYAVQDPAKISDIVEILENIISLLAPAAGIAFFIMMLIGGFQFLTSGGDPKAAGAARSTLTYAIIGIILVVVSWLILVLIRDITGASVTTVTIPEAP
;
A
#
# COMPACT_ATOMS: atom_id res chain seq x y z
N MET A 1 10.28 -14.78 -12.87
CA MET A 1 11.07 -13.70 -13.51
C MET A 1 10.17 -12.70 -14.24
N ALA A 2 9.24 -13.14 -15.10
CA ALA A 2 8.35 -12.24 -15.85
C ALA A 2 7.44 -11.34 -14.98
N ALA A 3 6.89 -11.85 -13.87
CA ALA A 3 6.03 -11.06 -12.96
C ALA A 3 6.76 -9.86 -12.34
N PHE A 4 8.02 -10.03 -11.96
CA PHE A 4 8.86 -8.96 -11.39
C PHE A 4 9.15 -7.86 -12.42
N LEU A 5 9.32 -8.24 -13.69
CA LEU A 5 9.63 -7.32 -14.78
C LEU A 5 8.41 -6.47 -15.17
N ILE A 6 7.22 -7.06 -15.19
CA ILE A 6 5.94 -6.33 -15.42
C ILE A 6 5.66 -5.33 -14.29
N ILE A 7 5.90 -5.73 -13.04
CA ILE A 7 5.75 -4.84 -11.88
C ILE A 7 6.75 -3.68 -11.97
N LEU A 8 8.02 -3.95 -12.32
CA LEU A 8 9.05 -2.92 -12.44
C LEU A 8 8.75 -1.92 -13.56
N THR A 9 8.23 -2.38 -14.70
CA THR A 9 7.82 -1.48 -15.80
C THR A 9 6.58 -0.67 -15.45
N GLY A 10 5.58 -1.26 -14.78
CA GLY A 10 4.40 -0.53 -14.29
C GLY A 10 4.77 0.50 -13.22
N LEU A 11 5.73 0.15 -12.34
CA LEU A 11 6.36 1.04 -11.36
C LEU A 11 7.01 2.26 -12.05
N ALA A 12 7.86 2.02 -13.03
CA ALA A 12 8.57 3.10 -13.73
C ALA A 12 7.64 4.07 -14.46
N VAL A 13 6.56 3.57 -15.08
CA VAL A 13 5.59 4.40 -15.82
C VAL A 13 4.73 5.24 -14.86
N GLY A 14 4.33 4.69 -13.70
CA GLY A 14 3.55 5.43 -12.71
C GLY A 14 4.30 6.66 -12.20
N LEU A 15 5.57 6.54 -11.79
CA LEU A 15 6.33 7.66 -11.20
C LEU A 15 6.53 8.86 -12.14
N ILE A 16 6.57 8.64 -13.46
CA ILE A 16 6.91 9.68 -14.43
C ILE A 16 5.69 10.48 -14.90
N SER A 17 4.45 10.00 -14.75
CA SER A 17 3.26 10.66 -15.30
C SER A 17 2.90 12.02 -14.68
N PRO A 18 2.88 12.23 -13.34
CA PRO A 18 2.49 13.52 -12.78
C PRO A 18 3.66 14.53 -12.70
N VAL A 19 4.90 14.08 -12.85
CA VAL A 19 6.09 14.96 -12.78
C VAL A 19 6.13 15.97 -13.95
N TYR A 20 5.50 15.65 -15.09
CA TYR A 20 5.52 16.50 -16.28
C TYR A 20 4.37 17.52 -16.38
N ALA A 21 3.44 17.57 -15.41
CA ALA A 21 2.26 18.44 -15.49
C ALA A 21 2.33 19.71 -14.62
N VAL A 22 3.45 20.00 -13.95
CA VAL A 22 3.59 21.18 -13.08
C VAL A 22 4.05 22.40 -13.91
N GLN A 23 3.12 22.99 -14.66
CA GLN A 23 3.36 24.26 -15.37
C GLN A 23 2.79 25.49 -14.63
N ASP A 24 2.06 25.29 -13.53
CA ASP A 24 1.39 26.33 -12.73
C ASP A 24 2.00 26.45 -11.32
N PRO A 25 1.86 27.61 -10.63
CA PRO A 25 2.41 27.82 -9.29
C PRO A 25 1.88 26.77 -8.31
N ALA A 26 2.78 26.14 -7.54
CA ALA A 26 2.52 24.99 -6.68
C ALA A 26 1.28 25.17 -5.78
N LYS A 27 0.22 24.41 -6.08
CA LYS A 27 -0.99 24.31 -5.25
C LYS A 27 -0.82 23.13 -4.29
N ILE A 28 -1.50 23.17 -3.14
CA ILE A 28 -1.51 22.03 -2.18
C ILE A 28 -2.03 20.75 -2.85
N SER A 29 -2.88 20.88 -3.88
CA SER A 29 -3.37 19.77 -4.70
C SER A 29 -2.26 18.98 -5.39
N ASP A 30 -1.16 19.63 -5.80
CA ASP A 30 -0.07 18.99 -6.54
C ASP A 30 0.71 18.01 -5.64
N ILE A 31 0.84 18.35 -4.35
CA ILE A 31 1.45 17.47 -3.34
C ILE A 31 0.58 16.22 -3.13
N VAL A 32 -0.74 16.39 -3.11
CA VAL A 32 -1.70 15.29 -2.96
C VAL A 32 -1.62 14.36 -4.17
N GLU A 33 -1.57 14.92 -5.39
CA GLU A 33 -1.49 14.14 -6.63
C GLU A 33 -0.19 13.31 -6.74
N ILE A 34 0.95 13.91 -6.39
CA ILE A 34 2.24 13.18 -6.34
C ILE A 34 2.16 12.03 -5.32
N LEU A 35 1.57 12.28 -4.16
CA LEU A 35 1.45 11.29 -3.09
C LEU A 35 0.49 10.16 -3.44
N GLU A 36 -0.67 10.46 -4.03
CA GLU A 36 -1.62 9.46 -4.52
C GLU A 36 -0.99 8.56 -5.57
N ASN A 37 -0.21 9.14 -6.49
CA ASN A 37 0.46 8.38 -7.52
C ASN A 37 1.57 7.48 -6.96
N ILE A 38 2.36 7.95 -6.00
CA ILE A 38 3.36 7.14 -5.29
C ILE A 38 2.69 5.97 -4.56
N ILE A 39 1.56 6.20 -3.88
CA ILE A 39 0.83 5.17 -3.15
C ILE A 39 0.19 4.16 -4.10
N SER A 40 -0.46 4.61 -5.18
CA SER A 40 -1.08 3.77 -6.21
C SER A 40 -0.06 2.81 -6.83
N LEU A 41 1.19 3.24 -6.89
CA LEU A 41 2.30 2.46 -7.41
C LEU A 41 2.88 1.46 -6.41
N LEU A 42 3.09 1.89 -5.16
CA LEU A 42 3.69 1.06 -4.11
C LEU A 42 2.70 0.04 -3.53
N ALA A 43 1.40 0.35 -3.49
CA ALA A 43 0.37 -0.52 -2.93
C ALA A 43 0.34 -1.93 -3.55
N PRO A 44 0.29 -2.11 -4.89
CA PRO A 44 0.30 -3.45 -5.49
C PRO A 44 1.63 -4.18 -5.28
N ALA A 45 2.76 -3.46 -5.31
CA ALA A 45 4.07 -4.04 -5.05
C ALA A 45 4.19 -4.55 -3.60
N ALA A 46 3.69 -3.77 -2.63
CA ALA A 46 3.62 -4.15 -1.23
C ALA A 46 2.72 -5.38 -1.02
N GLY A 47 1.55 -5.43 -1.66
CA GLY A 47 0.65 -6.58 -1.57
C GLY A 47 1.28 -7.90 -2.02
N ILE A 48 2.01 -7.88 -3.14
CA ILE A 48 2.74 -9.06 -3.66
C ILE A 48 3.89 -9.44 -2.72
N ALA A 49 4.64 -8.47 -2.21
CA ALA A 49 5.71 -8.71 -1.25
C ALA A 49 5.18 -9.36 0.05
N PHE A 50 4.05 -8.86 0.58
CA PHE A 50 3.38 -9.45 1.74
C PHE A 50 2.96 -10.90 1.49
N PHE A 51 2.40 -11.19 0.32
CA PHE A 51 1.98 -12.54 -0.04
C PHE A 51 3.18 -13.51 -0.08
N ILE A 52 4.30 -13.09 -0.69
CA ILE A 52 5.53 -13.91 -0.74
C ILE A 52 6.10 -14.14 0.67
N MET A 53 6.18 -13.10 1.51
CA MET A 53 6.65 -13.25 2.89
C MET A 53 5.76 -14.18 3.72
N MET A 54 4.45 -14.15 3.51
CA MET A 54 3.50 -15.03 4.19
C MET A 54 3.72 -16.49 3.78
N LEU A 55 3.94 -16.77 2.49
CA LEU A 55 4.26 -18.12 2.02
C LEU A 55 5.58 -18.61 2.63
N ILE A 56 6.64 -17.82 2.56
CA ILE A 56 7.97 -18.22 3.07
C ILE A 56 7.91 -18.40 4.59
N GLY A 57 7.29 -17.48 5.33
CA GLY A 57 7.13 -17.59 6.78
C GLY A 57 6.27 -18.78 7.19
N GLY A 58 5.20 -19.08 6.44
CA GLY A 58 4.35 -20.24 6.66
C GLY A 58 5.07 -21.56 6.39
N PHE A 59 5.81 -21.65 5.28
CA PHE A 59 6.62 -22.83 4.97
C PHE A 59 7.74 -23.04 5.98
N GLN A 60 8.45 -21.98 6.37
CA GLN A 60 9.48 -22.00 7.41
C GLN A 60 8.88 -22.51 8.73
N PHE A 61 7.68 -22.05 9.11
CA PHE A 61 7.01 -22.50 10.33
C PHE A 61 6.71 -24.00 10.30
N LEU A 62 6.22 -24.51 9.17
CA LEU A 62 5.88 -25.93 9.00
C LEU A 62 7.13 -26.84 8.96
N THR A 63 8.21 -26.39 8.32
CA THR A 63 9.44 -27.19 8.18
C THR A 63 10.42 -27.04 9.36
N SER A 64 10.12 -26.17 10.33
CA SER A 64 10.97 -25.93 11.50
C SER A 64 11.20 -27.18 12.38
N GLY A 65 10.36 -28.22 12.27
CA GLY A 65 10.66 -29.58 12.76
C GLY A 65 10.98 -29.75 14.25
N GLY A 66 10.86 -28.70 15.07
CA GLY A 66 11.24 -28.69 16.48
C GLY A 66 12.44 -27.79 16.83
N ASP A 67 13.10 -27.14 15.87
CA ASP A 67 14.12 -26.12 16.16
C ASP A 67 13.44 -24.83 16.68
N PRO A 68 13.65 -24.45 17.96
CA PRO A 68 13.02 -23.26 18.54
C PRO A 68 13.46 -21.96 17.84
N LYS A 69 14.65 -21.93 17.21
CA LYS A 69 15.15 -20.73 16.52
C LYS A 69 14.40 -20.49 15.21
N ALA A 70 14.29 -21.51 14.36
CA ALA A 70 13.51 -21.44 13.13
C ALA A 70 12.01 -21.17 13.39
N ALA A 71 11.43 -21.82 14.41
CA ALA A 71 10.05 -21.60 14.78
C ALA A 71 9.80 -20.18 15.32
N GLY A 72 10.74 -19.63 16.11
CA GLY A 72 10.68 -18.26 16.60
C GLY A 72 10.72 -17.22 15.48
N ALA A 73 11.65 -17.37 14.53
CA ALA A 73 11.76 -16.48 13.37
C ALA A 73 10.52 -16.56 12.45
N ALA A 74 9.98 -17.75 12.25
CA ALA A 74 8.77 -17.93 11.45
C ALA A 74 7.54 -17.28 12.12
N ARG A 75 7.42 -17.38 13.45
CA ARG A 75 6.36 -16.69 14.21
C ARG A 75 6.48 -15.18 14.10
N SER A 76 7.67 -14.60 14.27
CA SER A 76 7.85 -13.15 14.13
C SER A 76 7.47 -12.66 12.73
N THR A 77 7.89 -13.38 11.68
CA THR A 77 7.53 -13.07 10.30
C THR A 77 6.01 -13.11 10.09
N LEU A 78 5.36 -14.14 10.63
CA LEU A 78 3.90 -14.27 10.52
C LEU A 78 3.18 -13.16 11.30
N THR A 79 3.66 -12.80 12.49
CA THR A 79 3.14 -11.68 13.27
C THR A 79 3.26 -10.36 12.51
N TYR A 80 4.41 -10.07 11.89
CA TYR A 80 4.58 -8.86 11.07
C TYR A 80 3.65 -8.86 9.85
N ALA A 81 3.46 -10.00 9.19
CA ALA A 81 2.51 -10.13 8.09
C ALA A 81 1.06 -9.85 8.54
N ILE A 82 0.66 -10.41 9.68
CA ILE A 82 -0.68 -10.20 10.27
C ILE A 82 -0.89 -8.74 10.66
N ILE A 83 0.09 -8.12 11.34
CA ILE A 83 0.03 -6.71 11.74
C ILE A 83 -0.14 -5.81 10.51
N GLY A 84 0.58 -6.07 9.42
CA GLY A 84 0.45 -5.31 8.18
C GLY A 84 -0.98 -5.35 7.62
N ILE A 85 -1.60 -6.52 7.58
CA ILE A 85 -2.99 -6.69 7.11
C ILE A 85 -3.97 -5.97 8.04
N ILE A 86 -3.82 -6.15 9.36
CA ILE A 86 -4.66 -5.48 10.35
C ILE A 86 -4.59 -3.96 10.20
N LEU A 87 -3.40 -3.41 9.98
CA LEU A 87 -3.19 -1.96 9.85
C LEU A 87 -3.94 -1.38 8.64
N VAL A 88 -3.96 -2.09 7.51
CA VAL A 88 -4.72 -1.70 6.32
C VAL A 88 -6.23 -1.72 6.60
N VAL A 89 -6.72 -2.78 7.25
CA VAL A 89 -8.14 -2.92 7.61
C VAL A 89 -8.57 -1.83 8.60
N VAL A 90 -7.75 -1.56 9.61
CA VAL A 90 -8.00 -0.51 10.62
C VAL A 90 -7.99 0.87 9.97
N SER A 91 -7.05 1.14 9.06
CA SER A 91 -7.01 2.40 8.31
C SER A 91 -8.32 2.64 7.55
N TRP A 92 -8.81 1.62 6.84
CA TRP A 92 -10.08 1.70 6.12
C TRP A 92 -11.27 1.90 7.07
N LEU A 93 -11.29 1.20 8.21
CA LEU A 93 -12.34 1.35 9.23
C LEU A 93 -12.40 2.79 9.78
N ILE A 94 -11.25 3.41 10.03
CA ILE A 94 -11.17 4.80 10.48
C ILE A 94 -11.76 5.76 9.43
N LEU A 95 -11.45 5.56 8.15
CA LEU A 95 -12.00 6.38 7.06
C LEU A 95 -13.52 6.26 6.96
N VAL A 96 -14.06 5.04 7.12
CA VAL A 96 -15.51 4.78 7.12
C VAL A 96 -16.18 5.44 8.32
N LEU A 97 -15.58 5.34 9.52
CA LEU A 97 -16.10 6.00 10.71
C LEU A 97 -16.13 7.53 10.58
N ILE A 98 -15.10 8.12 9.98
CA ILE A 98 -15.07 9.57 9.71
C ILE A 98 -16.18 9.96 8.74
N ARG A 99 -16.41 9.16 7.70
CA ARG A 99 -17.49 9.37 6.72
C ARG A 99 -18.87 9.33 7.38
N ASP A 100 -19.13 8.33 8.23
CA ASP A 100 -20.42 8.14 8.89
C ASP A 100 -20.74 9.25 9.91
N ILE A 101 -19.73 9.70 10.67
CA ILE A 101 -19.92 10.74 11.70
C ILE A 101 -20.03 12.14 11.07
N THR A 102 -19.26 12.42 10.03
CA THR A 102 -19.13 13.78 9.47
C THR A 102 -20.12 14.04 8.32
N GLY A 103 -20.64 12.99 7.66
CA GLY A 103 -21.54 13.12 6.51
C GLY A 103 -20.92 13.78 5.26
N ALA A 104 -19.66 14.22 5.34
CA ALA A 104 -18.90 14.80 4.24
C ALA A 104 -18.19 13.69 3.43
N SER A 105 -18.32 13.76 2.10
CA SER A 105 -17.61 12.87 1.17
C SER A 105 -16.11 13.22 1.14
N VAL A 106 -15.36 12.74 2.11
CA VAL A 106 -13.88 12.83 2.16
C VAL A 106 -13.18 12.02 1.05
N THR A 107 -13.93 11.27 0.25
CA THR A 107 -13.45 10.46 -0.87
C THR A 107 -13.70 11.07 -2.24
N THR A 108 -14.21 12.31 -2.32
CA THR A 108 -14.38 13.01 -3.60
C THR A 108 -14.12 14.49 -3.41
N VAL A 109 -12.97 14.96 -3.88
CA VAL A 109 -12.66 16.38 -4.01
C VAL A 109 -13.42 16.91 -5.22
N THR A 110 -14.72 17.15 -5.09
CA THR A 110 -15.47 17.95 -6.06
C THR A 110 -15.22 19.42 -5.76
N ILE A 111 -14.21 20.00 -6.42
CA ILE A 111 -14.06 21.45 -6.48
C ILE A 111 -15.21 21.99 -7.35
N PRO A 112 -16.07 22.89 -6.85
CA PRO A 112 -17.03 23.57 -7.72
C PRO A 112 -16.26 24.37 -8.77
N GLU A 113 -16.59 24.16 -10.06
CA GLU A 113 -16.22 25.10 -11.12
C GLU A 113 -16.72 26.48 -10.71
N ALA A 114 -15.78 27.40 -10.44
CA ALA A 114 -16.09 28.81 -10.34
C ALA A 114 -16.54 29.31 -11.72
N PRO A 115 -17.47 30.28 -11.80
CA PRO A 115 -18.03 30.79 -13.05
C PRO A 115 -17.00 31.43 -13.98
#